data_AF-A0A2S9G200-F1
#
_entry.id   AF-A0A2S9G200-F1
#
_cell.length_a   1.000
_cell.length_b   1.000
_cell.length_c   1.000
_cell.angle_alpha   90.00
_cell.angle_beta   90.00
_cell.angle_gamma   90.00
#
_symmetry.space_group_name_H-M   'P 1'
#
loop_
_entity.id
_entity.type
_entity.pdbx_description
1 polymer ?
#
loop_
_entity_poly.entity_id
_entity_poly.type
_entity_poly.pdbx_seq_one_letter_code
_entity_poly.pdbx_strand_id
1 'polypeptide(L)' 'FYEEGIDDLINLIGVDQVLYGSDWPHPEGLAEPTHYVTALEHPSVEDQAKIMGGNLGRLVTT' A
#
# COMPACT_ATOMS: atom_id res chain seq x y z
N PHE A 1 -6.39 1.92 13.49
CA PHE A 1 -5.62 2.84 12.64
C PHE A 1 -5.48 2.24 11.25
N TYR A 2 -6.62 1.96 10.59
CA TYR A 2 -6.68 1.16 9.37
C TYR A 2 -7.46 1.99 8.32
N GLU A 3 -6.67 2.78 7.58
CA GLU A 3 -6.92 3.39 6.25
C GLU A 3 -8.14 4.29 5.97
N GLU A 4 -8.49 5.21 6.87
CA GLU A 4 -9.09 6.45 6.36
C GLU A 4 -7.96 7.28 5.69
N GLY A 5 -8.09 7.54 4.39
CA GLY A 5 -7.23 8.48 3.67
C GLY A 5 -6.23 7.89 2.67
N ILE A 6 -6.35 6.63 2.25
CA ILE A 6 -5.48 6.12 1.17
C ILE A 6 -5.72 6.88 -0.14
N ASP A 7 -6.98 7.20 -0.44
CA ASP A 7 -7.35 8.00 -1.60
C ASP A 7 -6.81 9.43 -1.47
N ASP A 8 -6.88 10.04 -0.30
CA ASP A 8 -6.32 11.37 -0.04
C ASP A 8 -4.80 11.37 -0.19
N LEU A 9 -4.12 10.32 0.28
CA LEU A 9 -2.68 10.16 0.10
C LEU A 9 -2.32 10.00 -1.38
N ILE A 10 -3.03 9.12 -2.10
CA ILE A 10 -2.84 8.93 -3.55
C ILE A 10 -3.06 10.26 -4.29
N ASN A 11 -4.09 11.02 -3.95
CA ASN A 11 -4.37 12.32 -4.55
C ASN A 11 -3.28 13.37 -4.24
N LEU A 12 -2.67 13.30 -3.06
CA LEU A 12 -1.65 14.23 -2.63
C LEU A 12 -0.27 13.98 -3.26
N ILE A 13 0.18 12.71 -3.29
CA ILE A 13 1.55 12.36 -3.69
C ILE A 13 1.65 11.52 -4.96
N GLY A 14 0.52 11.05 -5.49
CA GLY A 14 0.44 10.15 -6.63
C GLY A 14 0.65 8.68 -6.24
N VAL A 15 -0.10 7.80 -6.91
CA VAL A 15 -0.07 6.34 -6.65
C VAL A 15 1.33 5.73 -6.76
N ASP A 16 2.18 6.24 -7.64
CA ASP A 16 3.54 5.72 -7.87
C ASP A 16 4.50 5.96 -6.68
N GLN A 17 4.13 6.81 -5.73
CA GLN A 17 4.93 7.13 -4.53
C GLN A 17 4.47 6.36 -3.29
N VAL A 18 3.32 5.69 -3.34
CA VAL A 18 2.76 4.95 -2.20
C VAL A 18 3.34 3.53 -2.17
N LEU A 19 3.86 3.13 -1.01
CA LEU A 19 4.44 1.80 -0.78
C LEU A 19 3.69 1.08 0.34
N TYR A 20 3.38 -0.19 0.11
CA TYR A 20 2.86 -1.05 1.17
C TYR A 20 3.97 -1.48 2.16
N GLY A 21 3.66 -1.44 3.45
CA GLY A 21 4.48 -2.00 4.53
C GLY A 21 3.61 -2.50 5.67
N SER A 22 3.70 -3.79 6.00
CA SER A 22 2.84 -4.44 6.99
C SER A 22 3.21 -4.17 8.44
N ASP A 23 4.47 -3.79 8.66
CA ASP A 23 5.11 -3.71 9.97
C ASP A 23 5.09 -5.05 10.76
N TRP A 24 4.86 -6.19 10.09
CA TRP A 24 4.96 -7.50 10.73
C TRP A 24 6.44 -7.84 11.03
N PRO A 25 6.78 -8.44 12.20
CA PRO A 25 5.90 -8.99 13.25
C PRO A 25 5.66 -8.07 14.45
N HIS A 26 5.77 -6.75 14.29
CA HIS A 26 5.52 -5.83 15.41
C HIS A 26 4.06 -5.89 15.89
N PRO A 27 3.80 -5.71 17.20
CA PRO A 27 2.45 -5.81 17.76
C PRO A 27 1.48 -4.74 17.25
N GLU A 28 1.98 -3.61 16.74
CA GLU A 28 1.21 -2.55 16.08
C GLU A 28 0.93 -2.82 14.60
N GLY A 29 1.67 -3.75 14.00
CA GLY A 29 1.56 -4.10 12.60
C GLY A 29 0.43 -5.07 12.30
N LEU A 30 0.36 -5.48 11.04
CA LEU A 30 -0.62 -6.45 10.58
C LEU A 30 -0.23 -7.88 10.89
N ALA A 31 -1.10 -8.59 11.60
CA ALA A 31 -0.92 -10.02 11.85
C ALA A 31 -0.85 -10.85 10.56
N GLU A 32 -1.62 -10.47 9.54
CA GLU A 32 -1.61 -11.07 8.20
C GLU A 32 -1.29 -9.98 7.16
N PRO A 33 -0.04 -9.89 6.67
CA PRO A 33 0.36 -8.83 5.73
C PRO A 33 -0.53 -8.71 4.49
N THR A 34 -1.08 -9.81 3.97
CA THR A 34 -1.93 -9.74 2.77
C THR A 34 -3.30 -9.11 3.03
N HIS A 35 -3.76 -8.97 4.27
CA HIS A 35 -5.06 -8.36 4.57
C HIS A 35 -5.16 -6.87 4.21
N TYR A 36 -4.03 -6.18 3.98
CA TYR A 36 -4.05 -4.79 3.51
C TYR A 36 -4.77 -4.61 2.17
N VAL A 37 -4.94 -5.66 1.35
CA VAL A 37 -5.72 -5.56 0.10
C VAL A 37 -7.16 -5.11 0.33
N THR A 38 -7.74 -5.41 1.51
CA THR A 38 -9.11 -4.98 1.87
C THR A 38 -9.24 -3.48 2.08
N ALA A 39 -8.12 -2.79 2.36
CA ALA A 39 -8.03 -1.34 2.41
C ALA A 39 -8.10 -0.66 1.04
N LEU A 40 -7.73 -1.43 0.01
CA LEU A 40 -7.50 -0.94 -1.34
C LEU A 40 -8.67 -1.30 -2.27
N GLU A 41 -9.87 -1.47 -1.75
CA GLU A 41 -11.05 -1.75 -2.57
C GLU A 41 -11.46 -0.57 -3.48
N HIS A 42 -11.03 0.66 -3.15
CA HIS A 42 -11.35 1.86 -3.91
C HIS A 42 -10.45 2.08 -5.14
N PRO A 43 -9.11 1.93 -5.05
CA PRO A 43 -8.24 2.02 -6.22
C PRO A 43 -8.46 0.89 -7.24
N SER A 44 -8.08 1.17 -8.49
CA SER A 44 -8.10 0.16 -9.55
C SER A 44 -7.16 -1.02 -9.24
N VAL A 45 -7.42 -2.21 -9.79
CA VAL A 45 -6.53 -3.38 -9.62
C VAL A 45 -5.10 -3.10 -10.08
N GLU A 46 -4.93 -2.24 -11.10
CA GLU A 46 -3.61 -1.80 -11.55
C GLU A 46 -2.89 -0.99 -10.47
N ASP A 47 -3.60 -0.06 -9.82
CA ASP A 47 -3.04 0.78 -8.76
C ASP A 47 -2.77 0.00 -7.48
N GLN A 48 -3.62 -0.98 -7.15
CA GLN A 48 -3.36 -1.93 -6.08
C GLN A 48 -2.04 -2.69 -6.32
N ALA A 49 -1.80 -3.16 -7.54
CA ALA A 49 -0.57 -3.87 -7.89
C ALA A 49 0.69 -2.97 -7.78
N LYS A 50 0.56 -1.67 -8.11
CA LYS A 50 1.63 -0.68 -7.88
C LYS A 50 1.95 -0.58 -6.39
N ILE A 51 0.95 -0.34 -5.55
CA ILE A 51 1.12 -0.13 -4.10
C ILE A 51 1.67 -1.38 -3.41
N MET A 52 1.13 -2.56 -3.72
CA MET A 52 1.43 -3.82 -3.04
C MET A 52 2.81 -4.41 -3.39
N GLY A 53 3.52 -3.85 -4.37
CA GLY A 53 4.89 -4.29 -4.65
C GLY A 53 5.53 -3.69 -5.90
N GLY A 54 4.75 -3.25 -6.89
CA GLY A 54 5.30 -2.69 -8.14
C GLY A 54 6.19 -1.46 -7.91
N ASN A 55 5.74 -0.54 -7.05
CA ASN A 55 6.46 0.68 -6.72
C ASN A 55 7.77 0.40 -5.97
N LEU A 56 7.73 -0.52 -5.00
CA LEU A 56 8.94 -0.92 -4.26
C LEU A 56 9.93 -1.60 -5.21
N GLY A 57 9.44 -2.50 -6.08
CA GLY A 57 10.25 -3.13 -7.12
C GLY A 57 11.00 -2.09 -7.96
N ARG A 58 10.27 -1.13 -8.54
CA ARG A 58 10.85 -0.01 -9.30
C ARG A 58 11.85 0.82 -8.47
N LEU A 59 11.62 1.00 -7.18
CA LEU A 59 12.50 1.79 -6.30
C LEU A 59 13.84 1.09 -6.03
N VAL A 60 13.81 -0.24 -5.86
CA VAL A 60 15.00 -1.02 -5.47
C VAL A 60 15.76 -1.62 -6.66
N THR A 61 15.16 -1.65 -7.85
CA THR A 61 15.81 -2.11 -9.09
C THR A 61 15.98 -0.94 -10.06
N THR A 62 17.23 -0.55 -10.30
CA THR A 62 17.62 0.39 -11.38
C THR A 62 17.96 -0.37 -12.65
#